data_AF-A0A378N0I2-F1
#
_entry.id   AF-A0A378N0I2-F1
#
_cell.length_a   1.000
_cell.length_b   1.000
_cell.length_c   1.000
_cell.angle_alpha   90.00
_cell.angle_beta   90.00
_cell.angle_gamma   90.00
#
_symmetry.space_group_name_H-M   'P 1'
#
loop_
_entity.id
_entity.type
_entity.pdbx_description
1 polymer ?
#
loop_
_entity_poly.entity_id
_entity_poly.type
_entity_poly.pdbx_seq_one_letter_code
_entity_poly.pdbx_strand_id
1 'polypeptide(L)' 'MLWGFYFQSVMMKLVEIFTDGSCLGNPGKGGIGILLRYNGYEKTVSKGYFQTTNNEWNCGR' A
#
# COMPACT_ATOMS: atom_id res chain seq x y z
N MET A 1 41.95 -16.59 -22.96
CA MET A 1 41.57 -15.34 -22.26
C MET A 1 40.07 -15.15 -22.46
N LEU A 2 39.27 -15.94 -21.74
CA LEU A 2 37.81 -15.95 -21.85
C LEU A 2 37.25 -15.11 -20.71
N TRP A 3 36.73 -13.93 -21.04
CA TRP A 3 35.97 -13.11 -20.10
C TRP A 3 34.59 -13.74 -19.95
N GLY A 4 34.38 -14.46 -18.85
CA GLY A 4 33.07 -14.98 -18.48
C GLY A 4 32.15 -13.83 -18.05
N PHE A 5 31.07 -13.62 -18.80
CA PHE A 5 30.00 -12.72 -18.41
C PHE A 5 29.29 -13.27 -17.17
N TYR A 6 29.45 -12.60 -16.03
CA TYR A 6 28.62 -12.83 -14.84
C TYR A 6 27.25 -12.22 -15.07
N PHE A 7 26.26 -13.06 -15.40
CA PHE A 7 24.86 -12.63 -15.44
C PHE A 7 24.30 -12.66 -14.01
N GLN A 8 24.43 -11.54 -13.31
CA GLN A 8 23.83 -11.39 -11.99
C GLN A 8 22.30 -11.38 -12.14
N SER A 9 21.63 -12.46 -11.78
CA SER A 9 20.16 -12.45 -11.66
C SER A 9 19.78 -11.49 -10.53
N VAL A 10 19.28 -10.31 -10.89
CA VAL A 10 18.72 -9.36 -9.93
C VAL A 10 17.33 -9.88 -9.54
N MET A 11 17.22 -10.48 -8.36
CA MET A 11 15.92 -10.80 -7.77
C MET A 11 15.12 -9.51 -7.57
N MET A 12 14.03 -9.34 -8.32
CA MET A 12 13.14 -8.19 -8.14
C MET A 12 12.45 -8.29 -6.79
N LYS A 13 12.61 -7.25 -5.96
CA LYS A 13 11.89 -7.11 -4.70
C LYS A 13 10.45 -6.72 -5.01
N LEU A 14 9.54 -7.70 -5.02
CA LEU A 14 8.10 -7.46 -5.20
C LEU A 14 7.45 -7.07 -3.87
N VAL A 15 6.86 -5.89 -3.80
CA VAL A 15 6.03 -5.43 -2.68
C VAL A 15 4.58 -5.39 -3.17
N GLU A 16 3.69 -6.13 -2.50
CA GLU A 16 2.26 -6.08 -2.77
C GLU A 16 1.60 -5.05 -1.84
N ILE A 17 0.72 -4.23 -2.39
CA ILE A 17 -0.01 -3.20 -1.65
C ILE A 17 -1.49 -3.35 -1.97
N PHE A 18 -2.31 -3.59 -0.95
CA PHE A 18 -3.77 -3.61 -1.06
C PHE A 18 -4.32 -2.43 -0.27
N THR A 19 -5.22 -1.67 -0.87
CA THR A 19 -5.85 -0.51 -0.23
C THR A 19 -7.36 -0.62 -0.37
N ASP A 20 -8.08 -0.26 0.69
CA ASP A 20 -9.54 -0.16 0.68
C ASP A 20 -9.99 1.01 1.56
N GLY A 21 -11.12 1.62 1.22
CA GLY A 21 -11.62 2.79 1.92
C GLY A 21 -13.15 2.87 1.87
N SER A 22 -13.74 3.38 2.95
CA SER A 22 -15.19 3.51 3.08
C SER A 22 -15.58 4.76 3.84
N CYS A 23 -16.79 5.27 3.59
CA CYS A 23 -17.36 6.41 4.29
C CYS A 23 -18.87 6.22 4.57
N LEU A 24 -19.29 6.54 5.80
CA LEU A 24 -20.67 6.55 6.26
C LEU A 24 -21.28 7.94 6.02
N GLY A 25 -21.89 8.11 4.85
CA GLY A 25 -22.37 9.39 4.32
C GLY A 25 -21.31 10.08 3.46
N ASN A 26 -21.71 10.94 2.52
CA ASN A 26 -20.78 11.58 1.58
C ASN A 26 -21.03 13.10 1.49
N PRO A 27 -20.39 13.94 2.33
CA PRO A 27 -19.33 13.61 3.29
C PRO A 27 -19.82 13.03 4.61
N GLY A 28 -18.96 12.26 5.30
CA GLY A 28 -19.30 11.60 6.55
C GLY A 28 -18.09 11.00 7.27
N LYS A 29 -18.33 10.14 8.27
CA LYS A 29 -17.26 9.42 8.97
C LYS A 29 -16.73 8.31 8.07
N GLY A 30 -15.44 8.30 7.78
CA GLY A 30 -14.85 7.29 6.91
C GLY A 30 -13.47 6.88 7.35
N GLY A 31 -12.84 6.01 6.59
CA GLY A 31 -11.51 5.51 6.88
C GLY A 31 -10.89 4.75 5.72
N ILE A 32 -9.60 4.46 5.88
CA ILE A 32 -8.79 3.72 4.94
C ILE A 32 -8.05 2.59 5.66
N GLY A 33 -7.92 1.45 4.98
CA GLY A 33 -7.04 0.34 5.32
C GLY A 33 -6.00 0.11 4.21
N ILE A 34 -4.78 -0.22 4.61
CA ILE A 34 -3.67 -0.57 3.73
C ILE A 34 -3.05 -1.86 4.26
N LEU A 35 -2.90 -2.87 3.40
CA LEU A 35 -2.13 -4.09 3.66
C LEU A 35 -0.89 -4.08 2.75
N LEU A 36 0.28 -4.10 3.36
CA LEU A 36 1.58 -4.21 2.70
C LEU A 36 2.08 -5.64 2.89
N ARG A 37 2.39 -6.34 1.81
CA ARG A 37 3.05 -7.66 1.86
C ARG A 37 4.40 -7.59 1.17
N TYR A 38 5.45 -8.03 1.86
CA TYR A 38 6.80 -8.11 1.32
C TYR A 38 7.54 -9.31 1.90
N ASN A 39 8.03 -10.20 1.04
CA ASN A 39 8.88 -11.33 1.43
C ASN A 39 8.31 -12.18 2.59
N GLY A 40 7.00 -12.44 2.55
CA GLY A 40 6.27 -13.17 3.60
C GLY A 40 5.90 -12.36 4.85
N TYR A 41 6.34 -11.11 4.97
CA TYR A 41 5.93 -10.20 6.03
C TYR A 41 4.71 -9.39 5.61
N GLU A 42 3.80 -9.19 6.55
CA GLU A 42 2.61 -8.35 6.38
C GLU A 42 2.64 -7.18 7.35
N LYS A 43 2.24 -6.01 6.87
CA LYS A 43 2.04 -4.82 7.68
C LYS A 43 0.74 -4.15 7.29
N THR A 44 -0.14 -3.96 8.29
CA THR A 44 -1.41 -3.27 8.11
C THR A 44 -1.33 -1.86 8.67
N VAL A 45 -1.91 -0.90 7.95
CA VAL A 45 -2.09 0.49 8.40
C VAL A 45 -3.56 0.84 8.23
N SER A 46 -4.14 1.49 9.22
CA SER A 46 -5.50 2.03 9.13
C SER A 46 -5.58 3.42 9.71
N LYS A 47 -6.47 4.25 9.17
CA LYS A 47 -6.74 5.60 9.67
C LYS A 47 -8.20 5.98 9.43
N GLY A 48 -8.83 6.56 10.44
CA GLY A 48 -10.19 7.09 10.36
C GLY A 48 -10.21 8.62 10.27
N TYR A 49 -11.26 9.15 9.66
CA TYR A 49 -11.53 10.57 9.49
C TYR A 49 -12.98 10.87 9.87
N PHE A 50 -13.21 11.96 10.63
CA PHE A 50 -14.54 12.35 11.06
C PHE A 50 -15.41 12.91 9.92
N GLN A 51 -14.79 13.52 8.91
CA GLN A 51 -15.46 14.14 7.77
C GLN A 51 -14.59 13.94 6.52
N THR A 52 -14.96 12.96 5.69
CA THR A 52 -14.29 12.59 4.44
C THR A 52 -15.32 12.16 3.40
N THR A 53 -14.94 12.10 2.14
CA THR A 53 -15.71 11.44 1.07
C THR A 53 -15.15 10.05 0.79
N ASN A 54 -15.88 9.25 0.01
CA ASN A 54 -15.45 7.93 -0.44
C ASN A 54 -14.28 7.94 -1.44
N ASN A 55 -13.99 9.09 -2.05
CA ASN A 55 -12.93 9.22 -3.07
C ASN A 55 -11.70 10.00 -2.55
N GLU A 56 -11.70 10.40 -1.28
CA GLU A 56 -10.63 11.19 -0.67
C GLU A 56 -9.57 10.30 0.00
N TRP A 57 -8.36 10.31 -0.57
CA TRP A 57 -7.16 9.64 -0.06
C TRP A 57 -6.30 10.55 0.83
N ASN A 58 -6.90 11.33 1.73
CA ASN A 58 -6.14 12.38 2.43
C ASN A 58 -5.32 11.85 3.62
N CYS A 59 -4.26 11.09 3.33
CA CYS A 59 -3.20 10.73 4.26
C CYS A 59 -2.27 11.94 4.49
N GLY A 60 -2.74 12.98 5.19
CA GLY A 60 -2.00 14.25 5.21
C GLY A 60 -2.33 15.28 6.29
N ARG A 61 -3.08 14.95 7.33
CA ARG A 61 -3.10 15.72 8.60
C ARG A 61 -3.03 14.80 9.80
#